data_AF-A0AA42YHA6-F1
#
_entry.id   AF-A0AA42YHA6-F1
#
_cell.length_a   1.000
_cell.length_b   1.000
_cell.length_c   1.000
_cell.angle_alpha   90.00
_cell.angle_beta   90.00
_cell.angle_gamma   90.00
#
_symmetry.space_group_name_H-M   'P 1'
#
loop_
_entity.id
_entity.type
_entity.pdbx_description
1 polymer ?
#
loop_
_entity_poly.entity_id
_entity_poly.type
_entity_poly.pdbx_seq_one_letter_code
_entity_poly.pdbx_strand_id
1 'polypeptide(L)' 'MADTDGGDNIRIIAERLGPGVRGKYYQRYRAGTNVVLIDPDLSEHFPDSGAVNRALRECLEHRKKATP' A
#
# COMPACT_ATOMS: atom_id res chain seq x y z
N MET A 1 38.75 -4.96 2.29
CA MET A 1 38.03 -6.09 2.89
C MET A 1 36.60 -5.63 3.03
N ALA A 2 35.77 -6.03 2.06
CA ALA A 2 34.32 -5.85 2.10
C ALA A 2 33.76 -6.83 3.17
N ASP A 3 32.60 -6.68 3.80
CA ASP A 3 31.32 -6.13 3.38
C ASP A 3 30.55 -5.67 4.63
N THR A 4 29.70 -4.66 4.48
CA THR A 4 28.76 -4.19 5.51
C THR A 4 27.72 -5.28 5.77
N ASP A 5 27.66 -5.76 7.01
CA ASP A 5 26.56 -6.61 7.52
C ASP A 5 25.27 -5.76 7.55
N GLY A 6 24.44 -5.95 6.53
CA GLY A 6 23.11 -5.36 6.39
C GLY A 6 22.00 -6.41 6.51
N GLY A 7 22.23 -7.46 7.32
CA GLY A 7 21.37 -8.64 7.45
C GLY A 7 20.21 -8.50 8.45
N ASP A 8 20.13 -7.39 9.16
CA ASP A 8 19.34 -7.21 10.38
C ASP A 8 17.97 -6.55 10.15
N ASN A 9 17.68 -6.14 8.92
CA ASN A 9 16.40 -5.51 8.54
C ASN A 9 15.22 -6.51 8.50
N ILE A 10 15.47 -7.81 8.36
CA ILE A 10 14.41 -8.84 8.22
C ILE A 10 13.84 -9.29 9.58
N ARG A 11 14.60 -9.14 10.67
CA ARG A 11 14.14 -9.55 12.01
C ARG A 11 13.06 -8.62 12.57
N ILE A 12 13.18 -7.31 12.33
CA ILE A 12 12.27 -6.30 12.91
C ILE A 12 10.84 -6.40 12.35
N ILE A 13 10.68 -6.83 11.10
CA ILE A 13 9.36 -7.00 10.48
C ILE A 13 8.61 -8.23 11.01
N ALA A 14 9.30 -9.31 11.35
CA ALA A 14 8.65 -10.52 11.86
C ALA A 14 8.04 -10.32 13.27
N GLU A 15 8.71 -9.58 14.15
CA GLU A 15 8.23 -9.34 15.52
C GLU A 15 6.98 -8.44 15.58
N ARG A 16 6.80 -7.56 14.59
CA ARG A 16 5.64 -6.65 14.49
C ARG A 16 4.43 -7.28 13.80
N LEU A 17 4.64 -8.35 13.04
CA LEU A 17 3.57 -9.03 12.31
C LEU A 17 3.01 -10.15 13.19
N GLY A 18 1.75 -10.03 13.59
CA GLY A 18 1.05 -11.10 14.31
C GLY A 18 0.98 -12.42 13.52
N PRO A 19 0.39 -13.49 14.10
CA PRO A 19 0.38 -14.81 13.47
C PRO A 19 -0.18 -14.77 12.05
N GLY A 20 0.59 -15.31 11.10
CA GLY A 20 0.21 -15.36 9.69
C GLY A 20 -1.00 -16.28 9.46
N VAL A 21 -2.12 -15.71 9.02
CA VAL A 21 -3.32 -16.49 8.69
C VAL A 21 -3.34 -16.81 7.19
N ARG A 22 -3.18 -18.10 6.85
CA ARG A 22 -3.25 -18.57 5.46
C ARG A 22 -4.62 -18.21 4.88
N GLY A 23 -4.62 -17.51 3.75
CA GLY A 23 -5.84 -17.13 3.05
C GLY A 23 -6.63 -15.97 3.65
N LYS A 24 -6.05 -15.15 4.55
CA LYS A 24 -6.70 -13.96 5.17
C LYS A 24 -7.44 -13.07 4.17
N TYR A 25 -6.93 -12.96 2.94
CA TYR A 25 -7.52 -12.15 1.87
C TYR A 25 -7.99 -12.96 0.65
N TYR A 26 -8.01 -14.29 0.74
CA TYR A 26 -8.34 -15.16 -0.41
C TYR A 26 -9.73 -14.90 -0.98
N GLN A 27 -10.73 -14.76 -0.12
CA GLN A 27 -12.10 -14.47 -0.55
C GLN A 27 -12.23 -13.07 -1.18
N ARG A 28 -11.52 -12.07 -0.66
CA ARG A 28 -11.51 -10.71 -1.23
C ARG A 28 -10.83 -10.68 -2.60
N TYR A 29 -9.74 -11.43 -2.74
CA TYR A 29 -9.07 -11.61 -4.02
C TYR A 29 -9.98 -12.28 -5.05
N ARG A 30 -10.66 -13.38 -4.67
CA ARG A 30 -11.62 -14.08 -5.54
C ARG A 30 -12.86 -13.27 -5.91
N ALA A 31 -13.28 -12.33 -5.06
CA ALA A 31 -14.38 -11.41 -5.35
C ALA A 31 -14.02 -10.35 -6.41
N GLY A 32 -12.77 -10.31 -6.89
CA GLY A 32 -12.30 -9.31 -7.85
C GLY A 32 -11.92 -8.02 -7.14
N THR A 33 -10.73 -7.99 -6.54
CA THR A 33 -10.16 -6.73 -6.05
C THR A 33 -9.29 -6.12 -7.16
N ASN A 34 -9.50 -4.84 -7.46
CA ASN A 34 -8.58 -4.09 -8.30
C ASN A 34 -7.35 -3.71 -7.47
N VAL A 35 -6.26 -4.46 -7.63
CA VAL A 35 -4.97 -4.12 -7.00
C VAL A 35 -4.21 -3.23 -7.96
N VAL A 36 -3.94 -2.00 -7.54
CA VAL A 36 -3.18 -1.02 -8.33
C VAL A 36 -1.86 -0.77 -7.61
N LEU A 37 -0.75 -0.97 -8.33
CA LEU A 37 0.56 -0.55 -7.86
C LEU A 37 0.66 0.98 -8.03
N ILE A 38 1.10 1.65 -6.97
CA ILE A 38 1.37 3.09 -6.99
C ILE A 38 2.87 3.26 -7.20
N ASP A 39 3.26 4.27 -7.99
CA ASP A 39 4.66 4.57 -8.23
C ASP A 39 5.39 4.93 -6.91
N PRO A 40 6.69 4.61 -6.78
CA PRO A 40 7.43 4.75 -5.52
C PRO A 40 7.43 6.17 -4.97
N ASP A 41 7.59 7.16 -5.84
CA ASP A 41 7.57 8.60 -5.52
C ASP A 41 6.23 9.02 -4.88
N LEU A 42 5.11 8.50 -5.39
CA LEU A 42 3.80 8.75 -4.80
C LEU A 42 3.62 8.00 -3.48
N SER A 43 4.17 6.79 -3.36
CA SER A 43 4.06 6.00 -2.13
C SER A 43 4.71 6.69 -0.91
N GLU A 44 5.76 7.49 -1.12
CA GLU A 44 6.42 8.29 -0.08
C GLU A 44 5.50 9.38 0.49
N HIS A 45 4.51 9.84 -0.29
CA HIS A 45 3.58 10.89 0.10
C HIS A 45 2.30 10.36 0.78
N PHE A 46 2.02 9.06 0.68
CA PHE A 46 0.79 8.48 1.23
C PHE A 46 1.09 7.43 2.32
N PRO A 47 0.76 7.71 3.59
CA PRO A 47 1.08 6.81 4.69
C PRO A 47 0.25 5.50 4.68
N ASP A 48 -0.93 5.51 4.06
CA ASP A 48 -1.79 4.34 3.94
C ASP A 48 -2.77 4.42 2.74
N SER A 49 -3.41 3.28 2.45
CA SER A 49 -4.44 3.18 1.40
C SER A 49 -5.66 4.09 1.62
N GLY A 50 -5.97 4.48 2.86
CA GLY A 50 -7.03 5.42 3.18
C GLY A 50 -6.68 6.83 2.71
N ALA A 51 -5.44 7.27 2.89
CA ALA A 51 -4.93 8.54 2.40
C ALA A 51 -5.00 8.63 0.87
N VAL A 52 -4.55 7.59 0.15
CA VAL A 52 -4.67 7.49 -1.31
C VAL A 52 -6.13 7.61 -1.76
N ASN A 53 -7.02 6.82 -1.15
CA ASN A 53 -8.43 6.79 -1.53
C ASN A 53 -9.14 8.13 -1.26
N ARG A 54 -8.74 8.88 -0.23
CA ARG A 54 -9.27 10.24 0.00
C ARG A 54 -8.83 11.20 -1.10
N ALA A 55 -7.54 11.25 -1.43
CA ALA A 55 -7.01 12.12 -2.47
C ALA A 55 -7.64 11.84 -3.84
N LEU A 56 -7.82 10.57 -4.20
CA LEU A 56 -8.49 10.19 -5.46
C LEU A 56 -9.96 10.65 -5.49
N ARG A 57 -10.69 10.56 -4.38
CA ARG A 57 -12.08 11.06 -4.31
C ARG A 57 -12.14 12.57 -4.45
N GLU A 58 -11.25 13.30 -3.78
CA GLU A 58 -11.16 14.76 -3.92
C GLU A 58 -10.82 15.17 -5.35
N CYS A 59 -9.89 14.48 -6.01
CA CYS A 59 -9.57 14.69 -7.42
C CYS A 59 -10.81 14.51 -8.32
N LEU A 60 -11.60 13.46 -8.08
CA LEU A 60 -12.84 13.24 -8.83
C LEU A 60 -13.87 14.36 -8.61
N GLU A 61 -14.01 14.86 -7.37
CA GLU A 61 -14.94 15.97 -7.06
C GLU A 61 -14.51 17.27 -7.73
N HIS A 62 -13.21 17.59 -7.75
CA HIS A 62 -12.70 18.75 -8.48
C HIS A 62 -12.88 18.59 -9.99
N ARG A 63 -12.69 17.39 -10.54
CA ARG A 63 -12.92 17.09 -11.96
C ARG A 63 -14.40 17.25 -12.35
N LYS A 64 -15.35 16.81 -11.52
CA LYS A 64 -16.78 17.00 -11.77
C LYS A 64 -17.17 18.48 -11.84
N LYS A 65 -16.57 19.31 -11.00
CA LYS A 65 -16.78 20.77 -11.01
C LYS A 65 -16.18 21.47 -12.24
N ALA A 66 -15.16 20.86 -12.86
CA ALA A 66 -14.43 21.41 -13.99
C ALA A 66 -14.95 20.93 -15.37
N THR A 67 -16.07 20.19 -15.42
CA THR A 67 -16.70 19.81 -16.68
C THR A 67 -17.75 20.88 -17.04
N PRO A 68 -17.62 21.61 -18.17
CA PRO A 68 -18.63 22.55 -18.65
C PRO A 68 -19.92 21.85 -19.12
#